data_AF-I3R6N3-F1
#
_entry.id   AF-I3R6N3-F1
#
_cell.length_a   1.000
_cell.length_b   1.000
_cell.length_c   1.000
_cell.angle_alpha   90.00
_cell.angle_beta   90.00
_cell.angle_gamma   90.00
#
_symmetry.space_group_name_H-M   'P 1'
#
loop_
_entity.id
_entity.type
_entity.pdbx_description
1 polymer ?
#
loop_
_entity_poly.entity_id
_entity_poly.type
_entity_poly.pdbx_seq_one_letter_code
_entity_poly.pdbx_strand_id
1 'polypeptide(L)'
;MSSYQKSGDAESVPGLLDRILGLLLPVLSGTFLGAGGLALGAFLSVISILALSVAGYELTPTALIVIGLITTQGVGCFATALTYAGARHYVGQFLATVVGDRSWVRQSKFRIPARVPSTREALAVVVTYVLTFVGIGIAGYTISQLGLEGAANSAATTGLEHPHILLLLVPASILLIGPGEELLFRGVVQGRLRERFGPVLAIGLTSLLFASIHYVALTGAASARLVTIGLLLVPALAFGTVYEYSDNIVVPSLVHGLYNATLFGVLYIGQVYVGAPGA
;
A
#
# COMPACT_ATOMS: atom_id res chain seq x y z
N MET A 1 16.62 5.59 63.78
CA MET A 1 16.83 4.75 62.59
C MET A 1 15.69 5.05 61.62
N SER A 2 15.83 6.10 60.83
CA SER A 2 16.25 6.08 59.41
C SER A 2 15.21 5.46 58.49
N SER A 3 14.68 6.35 57.66
CA SER A 3 13.64 6.25 56.65
C SER A 3 13.92 5.23 55.55
N TYR A 4 12.87 4.55 55.10
CA TYR A 4 12.80 4.02 53.74
C TYR A 4 11.37 4.20 53.19
N GLN A 5 10.98 5.45 52.95
CA GLN A 5 9.93 5.74 51.97
C GLN A 5 10.60 5.67 50.60
N LYS A 6 10.35 4.59 49.85
CA LYS A 6 10.53 4.60 48.40
C LYS A 6 9.69 5.74 47.86
N SER A 7 10.34 6.78 47.34
CA SER A 7 9.69 7.73 46.45
C SER A 7 9.11 6.91 45.30
N GLY A 8 7.79 6.76 45.28
CA GLY A 8 7.11 6.37 44.06
C GLY A 8 7.45 7.46 43.05
N ASP A 9 8.19 7.11 42.01
CA ASP A 9 8.33 7.95 40.83
C ASP A 9 6.92 8.21 40.33
N ALA A 10 6.37 9.36 40.68
CA ALA A 10 5.14 9.83 40.09
C ALA A 10 5.44 9.96 38.60
N GLU A 11 4.94 9.01 37.79
CA GLU A 11 5.01 9.11 36.34
C GLU A 11 4.45 10.49 35.97
N SER A 12 5.36 11.42 35.67
CA SER A 12 4.99 12.79 35.38
C SER A 12 4.09 12.74 34.16
N VAL A 13 2.85 13.21 34.32
CA VAL A 13 1.85 13.21 33.25
C VAL A 13 2.48 13.84 32.00
N PRO A 14 2.44 13.17 30.83
CA PRO A 14 3.08 13.70 29.62
C PRO A 14 2.59 15.10 29.33
N GLY A 15 3.54 16.02 29.12
CA GLY A 15 3.26 17.41 28.79
C GLY A 15 2.44 17.53 27.50
N LEU A 16 1.82 18.70 27.28
CA LEU A 16 0.98 18.95 26.11
C LEU A 16 1.70 18.61 24.78
N LEU A 17 2.98 18.98 24.67
CA LEU A 17 3.81 18.67 23.49
C LEU A 17 3.98 17.16 23.27
N ASP A 18 4.25 16.39 24.32
CA ASP A 18 4.41 14.93 24.22
C ASP A 18 3.10 14.25 23.76
N ARG A 19 1.95 14.77 24.19
CA ARG A 19 0.63 14.29 23.74
C ARG A 19 0.37 14.60 22.26
N ILE A 20 0.67 15.83 21.84
CA ILE A 20 0.52 16.28 20.45
C ILE A 20 1.44 15.46 19.53
N LEU A 21 2.73 15.33 19.88
CA LEU A 21 3.70 14.56 19.10
C LEU A 21 3.34 13.07 19.06
N GLY A 22 2.85 12.50 20.16
CA GLY A 22 2.36 11.13 20.21
C GLY A 22 1.16 10.83 19.31
N LEU A 23 0.38 11.87 18.93
CA LEU A 23 -0.71 11.76 17.96
C LEU A 23 -0.22 12.02 16.52
N LEU A 24 0.59 13.05 16.31
CA LEU A 24 1.00 13.48 14.97
C LEU A 24 2.06 12.56 14.35
N LEU A 25 3.06 12.14 15.13
CA LEU A 25 4.20 11.40 14.58
C LEU A 25 3.82 10.06 13.93
N PRO A 26 2.91 9.23 14.47
CA PRO A 26 2.48 8.02 13.77
C PRO A 26 1.85 8.33 12.40
N VAL A 27 1.04 9.39 12.31
CA VAL A 27 0.41 9.83 11.05
C VAL A 27 1.46 10.35 10.08
N LEU A 28 2.29 11.30 10.52
CA LEU A 28 3.32 11.90 9.67
C LEU A 28 4.35 10.87 9.20
N SER A 29 4.84 10.01 10.10
CA SER A 29 5.79 8.96 9.73
C SER A 29 5.15 7.90 8.84
N GLY A 30 3.93 7.46 9.10
CA GLY A 30 3.21 6.53 8.23
C GLY A 30 3.02 7.10 6.82
N THR A 31 2.53 8.33 6.71
CA THR A 31 2.35 9.02 5.42
C THR A 31 3.68 9.22 4.71
N PHE A 32 4.72 9.67 5.42
CA PHE A 32 6.05 9.86 4.86
C PHE A 32 6.67 8.56 4.36
N LEU A 33 6.51 7.45 5.08
CA LEU A 33 7.01 6.15 4.65
C LEU A 33 6.25 5.65 3.41
N GLY A 34 4.91 5.74 3.42
CA GLY A 34 4.09 5.34 2.27
C GLY A 34 4.40 6.15 1.01
N ALA A 35 4.37 7.48 1.10
CA ALA A 35 4.69 8.35 -0.02
C ALA A 35 6.17 8.30 -0.41
N GLY A 36 7.06 8.19 0.58
CA GLY A 36 8.51 8.14 0.40
C GLY A 36 8.97 6.88 -0.32
N GLY A 37 8.37 5.72 -0.02
CA GLY A 37 8.69 4.48 -0.74
C GLY A 37 8.32 4.56 -2.23
N LEU A 38 7.17 5.15 -2.54
CA LEU A 38 6.77 5.40 -3.93
C LEU A 38 7.63 6.46 -4.61
N ALA A 39 7.96 7.54 -3.90
CA ALA A 39 8.83 8.60 -4.42
C ALA A 39 10.24 8.09 -4.71
N LEU A 40 10.80 7.25 -3.82
CA LEU A 40 12.07 6.55 -4.05
C LEU A 40 11.98 5.69 -5.31
N GLY A 41 10.92 4.89 -5.42
CA GLY A 41 10.68 4.04 -6.58
C GLY A 41 10.57 4.79 -7.90
N ALA A 42 9.83 5.89 -7.90
CA ALA A 42 9.66 6.77 -9.06
C ALA A 42 10.97 7.50 -9.41
N PHE A 43 11.72 7.97 -8.42
CA PHE A 43 13.05 8.54 -8.63
C PHE A 43 13.98 7.53 -9.30
N LEU A 44 14.01 6.29 -8.80
CA LEU A 44 14.78 5.21 -9.42
C LEU A 44 14.30 4.91 -10.84
N SER A 45 12.99 4.94 -11.12
CA SER A 45 12.47 4.80 -12.49
C SER A 45 13.05 5.86 -13.41
N VAL A 46 13.02 7.13 -13.00
CA VAL A 46 13.52 8.25 -13.80
C VAL A 46 15.01 8.10 -14.09
N ILE A 47 15.80 7.72 -13.08
CA ILE A 47 17.24 7.49 -13.25
C ILE A 47 17.49 6.32 -14.22
N SER A 48 16.77 5.20 -14.09
CA SER A 48 16.89 4.06 -15.00
C SER A 48 16.51 4.42 -16.43
N ILE A 49 15.39 5.13 -16.62
CA ILE A 49 14.92 5.62 -17.92
C ILE A 49 15.98 6.53 -18.56
N LEU A 50 16.49 7.52 -17.81
CA LEU A 50 17.51 8.45 -18.32
C LEU A 50 18.80 7.73 -18.71
N ALA A 51 19.28 6.82 -17.86
CA ALA A 51 20.50 6.05 -18.12
C ALA A 51 20.39 5.20 -19.40
N LEU A 52 19.25 4.53 -19.60
CA LEU A 52 19.00 3.74 -20.81
C LEU A 52 18.89 4.63 -22.05
N SER A 53 18.20 5.76 -21.96
CA SER A 53 18.10 6.72 -23.06
C SER A 53 19.46 7.29 -23.45
N VAL A 54 20.30 7.66 -22.49
CA VAL A 54 21.67 8.16 -22.74
C VAL A 54 22.56 7.08 -23.36
N ALA A 55 22.34 5.82 -23.00
CA ALA A 55 23.03 4.69 -23.60
C ALA A 55 22.51 4.32 -25.02
N GLY A 56 21.54 5.07 -25.56
CA GLY A 56 21.02 4.90 -26.92
C GLY A 56 19.93 3.85 -27.07
N TYR A 57 19.33 3.37 -25.97
CA TYR A 57 18.21 2.44 -26.03
C TYR A 57 16.89 3.17 -26.28
N GLU A 58 16.11 2.70 -27.25
CA GLU A 58 14.72 3.13 -27.42
C GLU A 58 13.81 2.43 -26.39
N LEU A 59 13.10 3.23 -25.59
CA LEU A 59 12.26 2.70 -24.51
C LEU A 59 10.84 2.45 -25.00
N THR A 60 10.47 1.17 -25.09
CA THR A 60 9.09 0.76 -25.41
C THR A 60 8.15 0.99 -24.23
N PRO A 61 6.82 1.10 -24.44
CA PRO A 61 5.85 1.17 -23.35
C PRO A 61 5.96 -0.01 -22.37
N THR A 62 6.27 -1.20 -22.89
CA THR A 62 6.54 -2.38 -22.05
C THR A 62 7.76 -2.18 -21.16
N ALA A 63 8.86 -1.63 -21.69
CA ALA A 63 10.06 -1.34 -20.90
C ALA A 63 9.76 -0.33 -19.79
N LEU A 64 8.98 0.72 -20.07
CA LEU A 64 8.57 1.71 -19.07
C LEU A 64 7.75 1.07 -17.93
N ILE A 65 6.78 0.20 -18.26
CA ILE A 65 6.01 -0.54 -17.26
C ILE A 65 6.91 -1.47 -16.44
N VAL A 66 7.81 -2.23 -17.09
CA VAL A 66 8.74 -3.14 -16.39
C VAL A 66 9.67 -2.38 -15.44
N ILE A 67 10.24 -1.26 -15.90
CA ILE A 67 11.08 -0.40 -15.05
C ILE A 67 10.25 0.08 -13.85
N GLY A 68 9.06 0.63 -14.08
CA GLY A 68 8.18 1.11 -13.00
C GLY A 68 7.79 0.02 -12.00
N LEU A 69 7.47 -1.20 -12.48
CA LEU A 69 7.17 -2.36 -11.64
C LEU A 69 8.37 -2.70 -10.74
N ILE A 70 9.55 -2.84 -11.33
CA ILE A 70 10.76 -3.22 -10.60
C ILE A 70 11.15 -2.14 -9.60
N THR A 71 11.24 -0.87 -10.03
CA THR A 71 11.77 0.18 -9.17
C THR A 71 10.75 0.63 -8.13
N THR A 72 9.46 0.73 -8.46
CA THR A 72 8.44 1.20 -7.51
C THR A 72 7.95 0.08 -6.62
N GLN A 73 7.44 -1.00 -7.21
CA GLN A 73 6.85 -2.08 -6.42
C GLN A 73 7.91 -3.01 -5.86
N GLY A 74 8.90 -3.39 -6.68
CA GLY A 74 9.97 -4.29 -6.28
C GLY A 74 11.02 -3.68 -5.35
N VAL A 75 11.43 -2.43 -5.59
CA VAL A 75 12.47 -1.77 -4.78
C VAL A 75 11.86 -0.76 -3.82
N GLY A 76 11.15 0.25 -4.32
CA GLY A 76 10.62 1.35 -3.51
C GLY A 76 9.79 0.88 -2.33
N CYS A 77 8.78 0.04 -2.60
CA CYS A 77 7.90 -0.49 -1.55
C CYS A 77 8.61 -1.49 -0.63
N PHE A 78 9.24 -2.54 -1.17
CA PHE A 78 9.95 -3.56 -0.36
C PHE A 78 11.09 -2.96 0.45
N ALA A 79 12.00 -2.21 -0.17
CA ALA A 79 13.17 -1.67 0.50
C ALA A 79 12.77 -0.71 1.60
N THR A 80 11.76 0.14 1.38
CA THR A 80 11.24 1.03 2.42
C THR A 80 10.63 0.23 3.58
N ALA A 81 9.82 -0.79 3.28
CA ALA A 81 9.18 -1.60 4.31
C ALA A 81 10.19 -2.36 5.18
N LEU A 82 11.15 -3.04 4.55
CA LEU A 82 12.18 -3.82 5.24
C LEU A 82 13.18 -2.93 5.99
N THR A 83 13.59 -1.82 5.37
CA THR A 83 14.50 -0.85 6.02
C THR A 83 13.82 -0.25 7.24
N TYR A 84 12.55 0.16 7.14
CA TYR A 84 11.82 0.65 8.30
C TYR A 84 11.73 -0.41 9.40
N ALA A 85 11.30 -1.64 9.05
CA ALA A 85 11.16 -2.71 10.03
C ALA A 85 12.47 -3.04 10.76
N GLY A 86 13.60 -3.06 10.02
CA GLY A 86 14.92 -3.37 10.56
C GLY A 86 15.58 -2.19 11.30
N ALA A 87 15.43 -0.97 10.81
CA ALA A 87 16.16 0.20 11.34
C ALA A 87 15.42 0.94 12.46
N ARG A 88 14.08 0.84 12.55
CA ARG A 88 13.27 1.64 13.49
C ARG A 88 13.76 1.55 14.93
N HIS A 89 14.12 0.36 15.41
CA HIS A 89 14.61 0.17 16.78
C HIS A 89 15.87 1.00 17.06
N TYR A 90 16.85 0.96 16.15
CA TYR A 90 18.10 1.70 16.27
C TYR A 90 17.87 3.20 16.20
N VAL A 91 17.01 3.64 15.27
CA VAL A 91 16.62 5.06 15.17
C VAL A 91 15.91 5.51 16.44
N GLY A 92 15.02 4.69 16.99
CA GLY A 92 14.33 4.97 18.25
C GLY A 92 15.29 5.09 19.44
N GLN A 93 16.25 4.18 19.58
CA GLN A 93 17.28 4.24 20.61
C GLN A 93 18.15 5.49 20.48
N PHE A 94 18.61 5.80 19.28
CA PHE A 94 19.37 7.01 19.02
C PHE A 94 18.57 8.27 19.39
N LEU A 95 17.31 8.38 18.95
CA LEU A 95 16.46 9.50 19.31
C LEU A 95 16.27 9.62 20.83
N ALA A 96 16.11 8.50 21.54
CA ALA A 96 16.00 8.50 23.00
C ALA A 96 17.26 9.08 23.68
N THR A 97 18.45 8.90 23.10
CA THR A 97 19.68 9.55 23.63
C THR A 97 19.70 11.07 23.44
N VAL A 98 19.01 11.58 22.42
CA VAL A 98 19.00 13.01 22.06
C VAL A 98 17.87 13.76 22.77
N VAL A 99 16.67 13.19 22.81
CA VAL A 99 15.44 13.87 23.32
C VAL A 99 14.91 13.29 24.64
N GLY A 100 15.61 12.30 25.20
CA GLY A 100 15.19 11.53 26.37
C GLY A 100 14.20 10.42 26.03
N ASP A 101 13.90 9.57 27.02
CA ASP A 101 12.90 8.51 26.86
C ASP A 101 11.49 9.11 26.87
N ARG A 102 10.89 9.21 25.69
CA ARG A 102 9.56 9.79 25.49
C ARG A 102 8.60 8.74 25.00
N SER A 103 7.35 8.82 25.43
CA SER A 103 6.28 7.87 25.06
C SER A 103 6.06 7.74 23.54
N TRP A 104 6.40 8.79 22.77
CA TRP A 104 6.30 8.81 21.30
C TRP A 104 7.57 8.32 20.58
N VAL A 105 8.69 8.16 21.30
CA VAL A 105 9.91 7.53 20.78
C VAL A 105 9.79 6.03 20.97
N ARG A 106 9.54 5.33 19.86
CA ARG A 106 9.35 3.88 19.92
C ARG A 106 10.69 3.16 19.75
N GLN A 107 11.15 2.56 20.83
CA GLN A 107 12.36 1.76 20.86
C GLN A 107 12.10 0.26 20.68
N SER A 108 10.89 -0.19 20.35
CA SER A 108 10.64 -1.62 20.11
C SER A 108 11.06 -2.05 18.71
N LYS A 109 11.37 -3.34 18.53
CA LYS A 109 11.48 -3.93 17.18
C LYS A 109 10.11 -3.86 16.49
N PHE A 110 10.11 -3.49 15.21
CA PHE A 110 8.91 -3.51 14.38
C PHE A 110 8.85 -4.84 13.63
N ARG A 111 7.67 -5.44 13.56
CA ARG A 111 7.49 -6.74 12.92
C ARG A 111 6.43 -6.64 11.85
N ILE A 112 6.69 -7.30 10.73
CA ILE A 112 5.72 -7.52 9.66
C ILE A 112 5.63 -9.05 9.52
N PRO A 113 4.65 -9.70 10.16
CA PRO A 113 4.58 -11.15 10.16
C PRO A 113 4.37 -11.69 8.75
N ALA A 114 5.17 -12.68 8.36
CA ALA A 114 5.04 -13.38 7.09
C ALA A 114 5.14 -14.87 7.34
N ARG A 115 4.11 -15.62 6.96
CA ARG A 115 4.08 -17.08 7.06
C ARG A 115 3.21 -17.68 5.97
N VAL A 116 3.41 -18.96 5.67
CA VAL A 116 2.53 -19.71 4.77
C VAL A 116 1.11 -19.68 5.36
N PRO A 117 0.08 -19.29 4.58
CA PRO A 117 -1.30 -19.26 5.07
C PRO A 117 -1.77 -20.64 5.53
N SER A 118 -2.37 -20.71 6.71
CA SER A 118 -3.15 -21.86 7.16
C SER A 118 -4.41 -22.04 6.31
N THR A 119 -5.09 -23.19 6.42
CA THR A 119 -6.35 -23.44 5.69
C THR A 119 -7.43 -22.38 5.98
N ARG A 120 -7.50 -21.87 7.22
CA ARG A 120 -8.44 -20.80 7.60
C ARG A 120 -8.08 -19.48 6.93
N GLU A 121 -6.80 -19.17 6.83
CA GLU A 121 -6.32 -17.97 6.14
C GLU A 121 -6.48 -18.10 4.62
N ALA A 122 -6.28 -19.29 4.05
CA ALA A 122 -6.56 -19.55 2.64
C ALA A 122 -8.05 -19.35 2.32
N LEU A 123 -8.95 -19.82 3.19
CA LEU A 123 -10.38 -19.51 3.06
C LEU A 123 -10.65 -18.01 3.19
N ALA A 124 -9.97 -17.31 4.11
CA ALA A 124 -10.08 -15.86 4.23
C ALA A 124 -9.61 -15.14 2.96
N VAL A 125 -8.54 -15.60 2.29
CA VAL A 125 -8.12 -15.08 0.97
C VAL A 125 -9.28 -15.18 -0.03
N VAL A 126 -9.88 -16.36 -0.17
CA VAL A 126 -10.97 -16.58 -1.14
C VAL A 126 -12.20 -15.73 -0.80
N VAL A 127 -12.62 -15.73 0.48
CA VAL A 127 -13.80 -14.97 0.93
C VAL A 127 -13.58 -13.47 0.74
N THR A 128 -12.45 -12.93 1.19
CA THR A 128 -12.14 -11.50 1.02
C THR A 128 -12.02 -11.13 -0.46
N TYR A 129 -11.41 -11.97 -1.29
CA TYR A 129 -11.36 -11.77 -2.74
C TYR A 129 -12.76 -11.65 -3.35
N VAL A 130 -13.66 -12.60 -3.08
CA VAL A 130 -15.04 -12.58 -3.60
C VAL A 130 -15.80 -11.36 -3.07
N LEU A 131 -15.74 -11.09 -1.77
CA LEU A 131 -16.42 -9.94 -1.15
C LEU A 131 -15.90 -8.61 -1.70
N THR A 132 -14.63 -8.52 -2.07
CA THR A 132 -14.06 -7.33 -2.70
C THR A 132 -14.70 -7.06 -4.07
N PHE A 133 -14.85 -8.09 -4.90
CA PHE A 133 -15.54 -7.95 -6.19
C PHE A 133 -17.03 -7.63 -6.04
N VAL A 134 -17.72 -8.26 -5.09
CA VAL A 134 -19.12 -7.94 -4.78
C VAL A 134 -19.25 -6.48 -4.32
N GLY A 135 -18.37 -6.04 -3.41
CA GLY A 135 -18.35 -4.67 -2.92
C GLY A 135 -18.11 -3.64 -4.03
N ILE A 136 -17.15 -3.91 -4.92
CA ILE A 136 -16.88 -3.07 -6.08
C ILE A 136 -18.05 -3.08 -7.06
N GLY A 137 -18.71 -4.22 -7.29
CA GLY A 137 -19.91 -4.29 -8.13
C GLY A 137 -21.05 -3.41 -7.60
N ILE A 138 -21.30 -3.46 -6.29
CA ILE A 138 -22.31 -2.61 -5.64
C ILE A 138 -21.92 -1.12 -5.73
N ALA A 139 -20.66 -0.78 -5.44
CA ALA A 139 -20.18 0.59 -5.49
C ALA A 139 -20.21 1.16 -6.92
N GLY A 140 -19.79 0.36 -7.91
CA GLY A 140 -19.84 0.71 -9.33
C GLY A 140 -21.27 0.88 -9.83
N TYR A 141 -22.19 -0.01 -9.45
CA TYR A 141 -23.61 0.15 -9.74
C TYR A 141 -24.14 1.47 -9.15
N THR A 142 -23.85 1.75 -7.88
CA THR A 142 -24.29 2.99 -7.22
C THR A 142 -23.78 4.24 -7.94
N ILE A 143 -22.49 4.27 -8.30
CA ILE A 143 -21.87 5.36 -9.06
C ILE A 143 -22.54 5.53 -10.43
N SER A 144 -22.86 4.43 -11.13
CA SER A 144 -23.57 4.49 -12.41
C SER A 144 -24.97 5.10 -12.29
N GLN A 145 -25.70 4.82 -11.20
CA GLN A 145 -27.02 5.40 -10.95
C GLN A 145 -26.95 6.92 -10.69
N LEU A 146 -25.80 7.41 -10.25
CA LEU A 146 -25.54 8.83 -10.04
C LEU A 146 -25.04 9.55 -11.31
N GLY A 147 -24.90 8.85 -12.44
CA GLY A 147 -24.35 9.41 -13.67
C GLY A 147 -22.88 9.83 -13.54
N LEU A 148 -22.15 9.25 -12.59
CA LEU A 148 -20.75 9.53 -12.35
C LEU A 148 -19.87 8.55 -13.14
N GLU A 149 -18.76 9.04 -13.68
CA GLU A 149 -17.79 8.23 -14.41
C GLU A 149 -16.44 8.21 -13.68
N GLY A 150 -15.82 7.04 -13.63
CA GLY A 150 -14.49 6.84 -13.07
C GLY A 150 -13.39 7.14 -14.09
N ALA A 151 -12.26 7.62 -13.61
CA ALA A 151 -11.02 7.71 -14.38
C ALA A 151 -10.40 6.32 -14.64
N ALA A 152 -9.81 6.15 -15.82
CA ALA A 152 -9.00 4.98 -16.17
C ALA A 152 -7.60 5.02 -15.53
N ASN A 153 -7.02 3.85 -15.28
CA ASN A 153 -5.64 3.70 -14.82
C ASN A 153 -4.68 3.69 -16.02
N SER A 154 -3.58 4.43 -15.93
CA SER A 154 -2.62 4.58 -17.03
C SER A 154 -2.03 3.25 -17.50
N ALA A 155 -1.67 2.35 -16.57
CA ALA A 155 -1.14 1.03 -16.93
C ALA A 155 -2.19 0.16 -17.63
N ALA A 156 -3.45 0.25 -17.22
CA ALA A 156 -4.55 -0.44 -17.89
C ALA A 156 -4.79 0.12 -19.31
N THR A 157 -4.78 1.45 -19.48
CA THR A 157 -4.92 2.10 -20.80
C THR A 157 -3.81 1.67 -21.75
N THR A 158 -2.55 1.77 -21.32
CA THR A 158 -1.40 1.31 -22.10
C THR A 158 -1.47 -0.20 -22.38
N GLY A 159 -2.00 -0.99 -21.44
CA GLY A 159 -2.24 -2.42 -21.64
C GLY A 159 -3.29 -2.72 -22.70
N LEU A 160 -4.34 -1.92 -22.83
CA LEU A 160 -5.34 -2.08 -23.89
C LEU A 160 -4.74 -1.77 -25.27
N GLU A 161 -3.85 -0.78 -25.36
CA GLU A 161 -3.08 -0.47 -26.57
C GLU A 161 -2.04 -1.56 -26.91
N HIS A 162 -1.50 -2.22 -25.88
CA HIS A 162 -0.47 -3.26 -26.01
C HIS A 162 -0.82 -4.49 -25.16
N PRO A 163 -1.69 -5.41 -25.65
CA PRO A 163 -2.31 -6.46 -24.83
C PRO A 163 -1.33 -7.41 -24.11
N HIS A 164 -0.12 -7.61 -24.62
CA HIS A 164 0.90 -8.40 -23.94
C HIS A 164 1.34 -7.78 -22.60
N ILE A 165 1.17 -6.48 -22.40
CA ILE A 165 1.39 -5.80 -21.11
C ILE A 165 0.33 -6.24 -20.10
N LEU A 166 -0.94 -6.40 -20.49
CA LEU A 166 -1.98 -6.92 -19.59
C LEU A 166 -1.62 -8.34 -19.14
N LEU A 167 -1.18 -9.19 -20.07
CA LEU A 167 -0.74 -10.55 -19.75
C LEU A 167 0.48 -10.57 -18.83
N LEU A 168 1.44 -9.66 -19.02
CA LEU A 168 2.59 -9.46 -18.12
C LEU A 168 2.15 -9.04 -16.71
N LEU A 169 1.15 -8.17 -16.61
CA LEU A 169 0.67 -7.64 -15.33
C LEU A 169 -0.08 -8.67 -14.48
N VAL A 170 -0.58 -9.75 -15.07
CA VAL A 170 -1.24 -10.85 -14.32
C VAL A 170 -0.27 -11.52 -13.31
N PRO A 171 0.85 -12.14 -13.73
CA PRO A 171 1.81 -12.71 -12.77
C PRO A 171 2.52 -11.62 -11.96
N ALA A 172 2.80 -10.45 -12.54
CA ALA A 172 3.44 -9.35 -11.80
C ALA A 172 2.56 -8.85 -10.64
N SER A 173 1.23 -8.92 -10.77
CA SER A 173 0.30 -8.56 -9.71
C SER A 173 0.46 -9.43 -8.47
N ILE A 174 0.63 -10.74 -8.66
CA ILE A 174 0.74 -11.71 -7.58
C ILE A 174 2.15 -11.70 -6.98
N LEU A 175 3.17 -11.55 -7.81
CA LEU A 175 4.57 -11.71 -7.40
C LEU A 175 5.21 -10.41 -6.89
N LEU A 176 4.74 -9.25 -7.35
CA LEU A 176 5.41 -7.97 -7.09
C LEU A 176 4.47 -6.88 -6.59
N ILE A 177 3.38 -6.58 -7.31
CA ILE A 177 2.50 -5.45 -6.97
C ILE A 177 1.81 -5.69 -5.62
N GLY A 178 1.07 -6.79 -5.49
CA GLY A 178 0.39 -7.15 -4.24
C GLY A 178 1.36 -7.24 -3.06
N PRO A 179 2.41 -8.07 -3.12
CA PRO A 179 3.39 -8.17 -2.04
C PRO A 179 4.09 -6.86 -1.69
N GLY A 180 4.56 -6.11 -2.67
CA GLY A 180 5.29 -4.86 -2.45
C GLY A 180 4.41 -3.81 -1.79
N GLU A 181 3.25 -3.53 -2.38
CA GLU A 181 2.32 -2.53 -1.85
C GLU A 181 1.79 -2.92 -0.48
N GLU A 182 1.40 -4.18 -0.26
CA GLU A 182 0.87 -4.60 1.04
C GLU A 182 1.95 -4.55 2.13
N LEU A 183 3.21 -4.92 1.84
CA LEU A 183 4.33 -4.76 2.78
C LEU A 183 4.46 -3.31 3.26
N LEU A 184 4.38 -2.35 2.33
CA LEU A 184 4.50 -0.94 2.65
C LEU A 184 3.25 -0.43 3.39
N PHE A 185 2.07 -0.62 2.81
CA PHE A 185 0.86 0.00 3.34
C PHE A 185 0.26 -0.74 4.54
N ARG A 186 0.18 -2.08 4.52
CA ARG A 186 -0.35 -2.84 5.66
C ARG A 186 0.71 -3.16 6.69
N GLY A 187 1.85 -3.64 6.22
CA GLY A 187 2.98 -3.96 7.08
C GLY A 187 3.45 -2.72 7.84
N VAL A 188 3.82 -1.66 7.13
CA VAL A 188 4.38 -0.45 7.74
C VAL A 188 3.35 0.61 8.10
N VAL A 189 2.60 1.15 7.14
CA VAL A 189 1.73 2.32 7.42
C VAL A 189 0.61 1.97 8.40
N GLN A 190 -0.17 0.91 8.12
CA GLN A 190 -1.24 0.45 9.00
C GLN A 190 -0.66 -0.03 10.34
N GLY A 191 0.41 -0.83 10.34
CA GLY A 191 1.09 -1.26 11.56
C GLY A 191 1.50 -0.08 12.44
N ARG A 192 2.04 0.99 11.85
CA ARG A 192 2.48 2.19 12.57
C ARG A 192 1.32 3.00 13.15
N LEU A 193 0.23 3.16 12.39
CA LEU A 193 -0.97 3.83 12.86
C LEU A 193 -1.68 3.03 13.96
N ARG A 194 -1.70 1.69 13.83
CA ARG A 194 -2.32 0.75 14.77
C ARG A 194 -1.74 0.85 16.18
N GLU A 195 -0.43 1.08 16.30
CA GLU A 195 0.25 1.26 17.60
C GLU A 195 -0.29 2.43 18.43
N ARG A 196 -1.00 3.39 17.81
CA ARG A 196 -1.57 4.56 18.49
C ARG A 196 -3.09 4.58 18.45
N PHE A 197 -3.68 4.29 17.30
CA PHE A 197 -5.11 4.50 17.04
C PHE A 197 -5.95 3.22 17.12
N GLY A 198 -5.31 2.07 17.33
CA GLY A 198 -5.97 0.78 17.24
C GLY A 198 -6.30 0.37 15.80
N PRO A 199 -6.89 -0.83 15.61
CA PRO A 199 -7.01 -1.45 14.30
C PRO A 199 -8.00 -0.71 13.37
N VAL A 200 -9.18 -0.33 13.87
CA VAL A 200 -10.25 0.25 13.03
C VAL A 200 -9.81 1.56 12.37
N LEU A 201 -9.27 2.49 13.16
CA LEU A 201 -8.78 3.77 12.64
C LEU A 201 -7.55 3.58 11.75
N ALA A 202 -6.65 2.66 12.09
CA ALA A 202 -5.49 2.39 11.25
C ALA A 202 -5.88 1.84 9.86
N ILE A 203 -6.85 0.92 9.80
CA ILE A 203 -7.38 0.41 8.54
C ILE A 203 -7.97 1.54 7.71
N GLY A 204 -8.84 2.37 8.30
CA GLY A 204 -9.47 3.49 7.60
C GLY A 204 -8.46 4.51 7.05
N LEU A 205 -7.55 4.98 7.91
CA LEU A 205 -6.54 5.99 7.53
C LEU A 205 -5.55 5.46 6.50
N THR A 206 -5.05 4.23 6.64
CA THR A 206 -4.17 3.63 5.63
C THR A 206 -4.92 3.43 4.32
N SER A 207 -6.18 3.01 4.35
CA SER A 207 -6.96 2.80 3.13
C SER A 207 -7.21 4.11 2.38
N LEU A 208 -7.46 5.20 3.10
CA LEU A 208 -7.56 6.53 2.52
C LEU A 208 -6.24 6.97 1.89
N LEU A 209 -5.10 6.80 2.58
CA LEU A 209 -3.79 7.12 2.04
C LEU A 209 -3.49 6.29 0.78
N PHE A 210 -3.71 4.98 0.86
CA PHE A 210 -3.50 4.02 -0.23
C PHE A 210 -4.36 4.34 -1.45
N ALA A 211 -5.64 4.67 -1.28
CA ALA A 211 -6.48 5.08 -2.41
C ALA A 211 -6.01 6.42 -2.99
N SER A 212 -5.62 7.38 -2.14
CA SER A 212 -5.26 8.73 -2.57
C SER A 212 -3.99 8.79 -3.42
N ILE A 213 -2.98 7.97 -3.12
CA ILE A 213 -1.73 7.92 -3.91
C ILE A 213 -1.98 7.51 -5.37
N HIS A 214 -3.09 6.82 -5.66
CA HIS A 214 -3.42 6.38 -7.02
C HIS A 214 -3.82 7.56 -7.92
N TYR A 215 -4.12 8.74 -7.37
CA TYR A 215 -4.51 9.92 -8.14
C TYR A 215 -3.55 10.24 -9.30
N VAL A 216 -2.25 9.99 -9.12
CA VAL A 216 -1.22 10.25 -10.14
C VAL A 216 -1.18 9.20 -11.26
N ALA A 217 -1.65 7.99 -10.98
CA ALA A 217 -1.74 6.89 -11.95
C ALA A 217 -3.07 6.89 -12.71
N LEU A 218 -4.01 7.77 -12.34
CA LEU A 218 -5.31 7.91 -12.99
C LEU A 218 -5.27 9.00 -14.07
N THR A 219 -5.91 8.74 -15.21
CA THR A 219 -5.98 9.64 -16.35
C THR A 219 -7.38 10.24 -16.51
N GLY A 220 -7.46 11.48 -17.00
CA GLY A 220 -8.74 12.20 -17.17
C GLY A 220 -8.96 13.30 -16.13
N ALA A 221 -10.20 13.80 -16.07
CA ALA A 221 -10.61 14.93 -15.24
C ALA A 221 -10.47 14.66 -13.73
N ALA A 222 -10.20 15.70 -12.95
CA ALA A 222 -10.01 15.59 -11.50
C ALA A 222 -11.22 14.95 -10.78
N SER A 223 -12.44 15.31 -11.19
CA SER A 223 -13.68 14.72 -10.66
C SER A 223 -13.74 13.21 -10.89
N ALA A 224 -13.44 12.73 -12.10
CA ALA A 224 -13.43 11.31 -12.44
C ALA A 224 -12.35 10.54 -11.64
N ARG A 225 -11.19 11.16 -11.39
CA ARG A 225 -10.15 10.57 -10.53
C ARG A 225 -10.63 10.40 -9.10
N LEU A 226 -11.35 11.37 -8.55
CA LEU A 226 -11.92 11.29 -7.20
C LEU A 226 -12.99 10.19 -7.11
N VAL A 227 -13.79 9.99 -8.16
CA VAL A 227 -14.74 8.86 -8.24
C VAL A 227 -14.00 7.52 -8.15
N THR A 228 -12.94 7.34 -8.95
CA THR A 228 -12.12 6.10 -8.89
C THR A 228 -11.42 5.94 -7.55
N ILE A 229 -10.94 7.00 -6.91
CA ILE A 229 -10.39 6.94 -5.54
C ILE A 229 -11.44 6.46 -4.54
N GLY A 230 -12.67 6.96 -4.65
CA GLY A 230 -13.79 6.46 -3.84
C GLY A 230 -14.04 4.96 -4.02
N LEU A 231 -13.98 4.47 -5.26
CA LEU A 231 -14.06 3.04 -5.56
C LEU A 231 -12.89 2.25 -4.94
N LEU A 232 -11.66 2.76 -5.04
CA LEU A 232 -10.46 2.12 -4.50
C LEU A 232 -10.47 1.97 -2.98
N LEU A 233 -11.30 2.71 -2.25
CA LEU A 233 -11.48 2.49 -0.81
C LEU A 233 -12.04 1.10 -0.51
N VAL A 234 -12.87 0.52 -1.38
CA VAL A 234 -13.47 -0.82 -1.17
C VAL A 234 -12.39 -1.91 -1.05
N PRO A 235 -11.52 -2.14 -2.06
CA PRO A 235 -10.43 -3.10 -1.93
C PRO A 235 -9.45 -2.70 -0.84
N ALA A 236 -9.13 -1.41 -0.68
CA ALA A 236 -8.18 -0.97 0.33
C ALA A 236 -8.64 -1.32 1.77
N LEU A 237 -9.93 -1.16 2.06
CA LEU A 237 -10.52 -1.55 3.34
C LEU A 237 -10.52 -3.08 3.50
N ALA A 238 -10.82 -3.83 2.45
CA ALA A 238 -10.81 -5.30 2.47
C ALA A 238 -9.41 -5.85 2.78
N PHE A 239 -8.36 -5.30 2.15
CA PHE A 239 -6.97 -5.72 2.35
C PHE A 239 -6.50 -5.40 3.78
N GLY A 240 -6.80 -4.20 4.29
CA GLY A 240 -6.47 -3.84 5.66
C GLY A 240 -7.20 -4.69 6.71
N THR A 241 -8.45 -5.05 6.45
CA THR A 241 -9.27 -5.89 7.33
C THR A 241 -8.74 -7.32 7.38
N VAL A 242 -8.44 -7.93 6.21
CA VAL A 242 -7.93 -9.30 6.18
C VAL A 242 -6.52 -9.39 6.75
N TYR A 243 -5.72 -8.33 6.63
CA TYR A 243 -4.42 -8.24 7.31
C TYR A 243 -4.58 -8.25 8.83
N GLU A 244 -5.46 -7.41 9.39
CA GLU A 244 -5.68 -7.38 10.84
C GLU A 244 -6.26 -8.71 11.36
N TYR A 245 -7.15 -9.34 10.59
CA TYR A 245 -7.71 -10.65 10.94
C TYR A 245 -6.65 -11.75 10.96
N SER A 246 -5.75 -11.76 9.97
CA SER A 246 -4.78 -12.83 9.80
C SER A 246 -3.47 -12.59 10.55
N ASP A 247 -3.08 -11.36 10.83
CA ASP A 247 -1.73 -11.00 11.29
C ASP A 247 -0.66 -11.67 10.42
N ASN A 248 -0.85 -11.67 9.09
CA ASN A 248 0.02 -12.33 8.12
C ASN A 248 0.02 -11.56 6.81
N ILE A 249 1.15 -10.97 6.43
CA ILE A 249 1.25 -10.11 5.25
C ILE A 249 1.04 -10.86 3.93
N VAL A 250 1.23 -12.19 3.92
CA VAL A 250 1.01 -13.02 2.72
C VAL A 250 -0.48 -13.05 2.35
N VAL A 251 -1.38 -13.03 3.34
CA VAL A 251 -2.83 -13.11 3.12
C VAL A 251 -3.38 -11.90 2.34
N PRO A 252 -3.21 -10.63 2.77
CA PRO A 252 -3.65 -9.49 1.98
C PRO A 252 -2.89 -9.38 0.65
N SER A 253 -1.60 -9.78 0.60
CA SER A 253 -0.81 -9.78 -0.64
C SER A 253 -1.41 -10.69 -1.70
N LEU A 254 -1.89 -11.88 -1.31
CA LEU A 254 -2.58 -12.79 -2.21
C LEU A 254 -3.93 -12.23 -2.65
N VAL A 255 -4.74 -11.68 -1.73
CA VAL A 255 -6.04 -11.07 -2.08
C VAL A 255 -5.84 -9.94 -3.08
N HIS A 256 -4.91 -9.02 -2.80
CA HIS A 256 -4.61 -7.88 -3.65
C HIS A 256 -4.03 -8.34 -5.00
N GLY A 257 -3.03 -9.20 -5.00
CA GLY A 257 -2.41 -9.71 -6.22
C GLY A 257 -3.41 -10.45 -7.12
N LEU A 258 -4.28 -11.29 -6.55
CA LEU A 258 -5.33 -11.99 -7.28
C LEU A 258 -6.40 -11.03 -7.81
N TYR A 259 -6.78 -10.01 -7.02
CA TYR A 259 -7.73 -8.98 -7.44
C TYR A 259 -7.20 -8.26 -8.69
N ASN A 260 -5.97 -7.75 -8.66
CA ASN A 260 -5.36 -7.06 -9.81
C ASN A 260 -5.15 -8.01 -11.00
N ALA A 261 -4.66 -9.23 -10.75
CA ALA A 261 -4.48 -10.24 -11.79
C ALA A 261 -5.80 -10.56 -12.51
N THR A 262 -6.91 -10.61 -11.78
CA THR A 262 -8.25 -10.83 -12.35
C THR A 262 -8.66 -9.65 -13.23
N LEU A 263 -8.47 -8.40 -12.76
CA LEU A 263 -8.80 -7.22 -13.55
C LEU A 263 -8.00 -7.17 -14.86
N PHE A 264 -6.68 -7.37 -14.81
CA PHE A 264 -5.85 -7.39 -16.02
C PHE A 264 -6.18 -8.57 -16.93
N GLY A 265 -6.48 -9.75 -16.38
CA GLY A 265 -6.90 -10.92 -17.15
C GLY A 265 -8.21 -10.71 -17.89
N VAL A 266 -9.21 -10.11 -17.22
CA VAL A 266 -10.50 -9.76 -17.85
C VAL A 266 -10.31 -8.73 -18.95
N LEU A 267 -9.50 -7.69 -18.72
CA LEU A 267 -9.17 -6.70 -19.74
C LEU A 267 -8.48 -7.33 -20.95
N TYR A 268 -7.55 -8.26 -20.72
CA TYR A 268 -6.86 -8.98 -21.79
C TYR A 268 -7.83 -9.81 -22.64
N ILE A 269 -8.67 -10.62 -21.98
CA ILE A 269 -9.68 -11.45 -22.67
C ILE A 269 -10.65 -10.57 -23.47
N GLY A 270 -11.16 -9.48 -22.86
CA GLY A 270 -12.03 -8.53 -23.54
C GLY A 270 -11.37 -7.92 -24.78
N GLN A 271 -10.12 -7.48 -24.65
CA GLN A 271 -9.40 -6.85 -25.75
C GLN A 271 -9.11 -7.81 -26.92
N VAL A 272 -8.74 -9.07 -26.61
CA VAL A 272 -8.37 -10.06 -27.64
C VAL A 272 -9.60 -10.70 -28.29
N TYR A 273 -10.66 -10.98 -27.54
CA TYR A 273 -11.79 -11.79 -28.02
C TYR A 273 -13.08 -11.01 -28.28
N VAL A 274 -13.25 -9.83 -27.67
CA VAL A 274 -14.45 -8.99 -27.86
C VAL A 274 -14.13 -7.75 -28.69
N GLY A 275 -12.90 -7.23 -28.60
CA GLY A 275 -12.43 -6.05 -29.33
C GLY A 275 -11.90 -6.30 -30.75
N ALA A 276 -11.78 -7.55 -31.19
CA ALA A 276 -11.36 -7.87 -32.56
C ALA A 276 -12.51 -7.55 -33.55
N PRO A 277 -12.29 -6.69 -34.57
CA PRO A 277 -13.29 -6.54 -35.63
C PRO A 277 -13.38 -7.85 -36.42
N GLY A 278 -14.46 -8.61 -36.23
CA GLY A 278 -14.83 -9.75 -37.07
C GLY A 278 -14.66 -11.14 -36.46
N ALA A 279 -15.27 -11.40 -35.30
CA ALA A 279 -15.76 -12.74 -34.98
C ALA A 279 -17.13 -12.97 -35.62
#